data_AF-A0ABD1RUH1-F1
#
_entry.id   AF-A0ABD1RUH1-F1
#
_cell.length_a   1.000
_cell.length_b   1.000
_cell.length_c   1.000
_cell.angle_alpha   90.00
_cell.angle_beta   90.00
_cell.angle_gamma   90.00
#
_symmetry.space_group_name_H-M   'P 1'
#
loop_
_entity.id
_entity.type
_entity.pdbx_description
1 polymer ?
#
loop_
_entity_poly.entity_id
_entity_poly.type
_entity_poly.pdbx_seq_one_letter_code
_entity_poly.pdbx_strand_id
1 'polypeptide(L)'
;MINVMDDVVGDDDEMLVNIDGCVKDEFASGGGIIRDSSVQCARAFFSSFSSYSKCPILETELQAILDCIILAQRFVLSDLWIESNSTLAIHCITRGGGLWSIQATLRHIGHLLTFDRVLFLIFIARRTKWLTYLLQKVGIVIVISSTTLRTYCDVTAS
;
A
#
# COMPACT_ATOMS: atom_id res chain seq x y z
N MET A 1 -13.34 -8.24 -7.08
CA MET A 1 -13.05 -7.77 -8.44
C MET A 1 -12.44 -6.39 -8.30
N ILE A 2 -11.21 -6.19 -8.81
CA ILE A 2 -10.52 -4.90 -8.76
C ILE A 2 -11.02 -4.06 -9.93
N ASN A 3 -11.58 -2.89 -9.64
CA ASN A 3 -11.97 -1.91 -10.65
C ASN A 3 -10.86 -0.87 -10.78
N VAL A 4 -10.51 -0.49 -12.01
CA VAL A 4 -9.46 0.49 -12.31
C VAL A 4 -10.06 1.62 -13.15
N MET A 5 -9.69 2.86 -12.82
CA MET A 5 -9.93 4.05 -13.62
C MET A 5 -8.60 4.54 -14.18
N ASP A 6 -8.50 4.68 -15.50
CA ASP A 6 -7.24 4.94 -16.21
C ASP A 6 -7.22 6.34 -16.85
N ASP A 7 -6.13 7.07 -16.60
CA ASP A 7 -5.59 8.08 -17.51
C ASP A 7 -4.27 7.54 -18.13
N VAL A 8 -3.93 7.97 -19.34
CA VAL A 8 -2.76 7.48 -20.08
C VAL A 8 -1.48 7.97 -19.40
N VAL A 9 -0.65 7.06 -18.91
CA VAL A 9 0.63 7.36 -18.24
C VAL A 9 1.77 6.60 -18.93
N GLY A 10 2.92 7.27 -19.09
CA GLY A 10 4.13 6.71 -19.68
C GLY A 10 4.79 5.63 -18.81
N ASP A 11 5.61 4.79 -19.42
CA ASP A 11 6.01 3.48 -18.89
C ASP A 11 7.11 3.50 -17.78
N ASP A 12 7.72 4.64 -17.42
CA ASP A 12 9.00 4.65 -16.68
C ASP A 12 9.08 5.50 -15.38
N ASP A 13 7.96 5.92 -14.79
CA ASP A 13 8.00 6.80 -13.60
C ASP A 13 7.84 6.06 -12.26
N GLU A 14 8.60 6.49 -11.25
CA GLU A 14 8.34 6.17 -9.84
C GLU A 14 6.89 6.52 -9.50
N MET A 15 6.13 5.55 -8.98
CA MET A 15 4.70 5.75 -8.68
C MET A 15 4.45 5.78 -7.17
N LEU A 16 3.73 6.82 -6.74
CA LEU A 16 3.32 7.01 -5.36
C LEU A 16 1.86 6.64 -5.17
N VAL A 17 1.58 5.66 -4.32
CA VAL A 17 0.23 5.12 -4.13
C VAL A 17 -0.27 5.34 -2.71
N ASN A 18 -1.38 6.06 -2.56
CA ASN A 18 -2.12 6.05 -1.29
C ASN A 18 -3.08 4.88 -1.25
N ILE A 19 -3.11 4.16 -0.13
CA ILE A 19 -4.00 3.03 0.08
C ILE A 19 -4.77 3.21 1.39
N ASP A 20 -6.06 2.85 1.37
CA ASP A 20 -6.91 2.83 2.57
C ASP A 20 -7.89 1.65 2.50
N GLY A 21 -8.08 0.99 3.65
CA GLY A 21 -9.14 0.03 3.88
C GLY A 21 -10.32 0.69 4.59
N CYS A 22 -11.54 0.27 4.28
CA CYS A 22 -12.75 0.77 4.90
C CYS A 22 -13.69 -0.38 5.26
N VAL A 23 -14.27 -0.29 6.46
CA VAL A 23 -15.35 -1.16 6.91
C VAL A 23 -16.47 -0.30 7.43
N LYS A 24 -17.68 -0.52 6.90
CA LYS A 24 -18.90 0.11 7.39
C LYS A 24 -20.01 -0.95 7.41
N ASP A 25 -20.54 -1.17 8.61
CA ASP A 25 -21.55 -2.20 8.87
C ASP A 25 -21.04 -3.60 8.46
N GLU A 26 -21.69 -4.25 7.50
CA GLU A 26 -21.31 -5.55 6.94
C GLU A 26 -20.53 -5.42 5.62
N PHE A 27 -20.23 -4.19 5.21
CA PHE A 27 -19.53 -3.91 3.96
C PHE A 27 -18.07 -3.56 4.23
N ALA A 28 -17.20 -4.20 3.46
CA ALA A 28 -15.78 -4.00 3.47
C ALA A 28 -15.32 -3.60 2.07
N SER A 29 -14.44 -2.60 2.00
CA SER A 29 -13.82 -2.18 0.76
C SER A 29 -12.38 -1.75 1.00
N GLY A 30 -11.61 -1.72 -0.06
CA GLY A 30 -10.25 -1.24 -0.06
C GLY A 30 -9.95 -0.59 -1.39
N GLY A 31 -9.01 0.34 -1.41
CA GLY A 31 -8.64 0.99 -2.66
C GLY A 31 -7.44 1.89 -2.50
N GLY A 32 -7.11 2.56 -3.59
CA GLY A 32 -6.01 3.49 -3.61
C GLY A 32 -5.97 4.38 -4.83
N ILE A 33 -5.14 5.42 -4.72
CA ILE A 33 -4.86 6.39 -5.77
C ILE A 33 -3.39 6.26 -6.12
N ILE A 34 -3.10 5.94 -7.38
CA ILE A 34 -1.77 5.91 -7.95
C ILE A 34 -1.48 7.29 -8.51
N ARG A 35 -0.36 7.87 -8.12
CA ARG A 35 0.12 9.16 -8.57
C ARG A 35 1.44 9.04 -9.29
N ASP A 36 1.61 9.88 -10.30
CA ASP A 36 2.88 10.07 -10.99
C ASP A 36 3.87 10.89 -10.15
N SER A 37 5.06 11.09 -10.70
CA SER A 37 6.13 11.92 -10.13
C SER A 37 5.73 13.40 -9.95
N SER A 38 4.71 13.86 -10.67
CA SER A 38 4.10 15.21 -10.56
C SER A 38 2.97 15.26 -9.53
N VAL A 39 2.75 14.19 -8.77
CA VAL A 39 1.71 14.03 -7.75
C VAL A 39 0.29 14.14 -8.34
N GLN A 40 0.14 14.03 -9.66
CA GLN A 40 -1.15 13.97 -10.32
C GLN A 40 -1.73 12.57 -10.21
N CYS A 41 -3.05 12.46 -10.16
CA CYS A 41 -3.72 11.17 -10.18
C CYS A 41 -3.52 10.52 -11.55
N ALA A 42 -2.71 9.48 -11.60
CA ALA A 42 -2.52 8.65 -12.77
C ALA A 42 -3.67 7.65 -12.93
N ARG A 43 -4.00 6.97 -11.82
CA ARG A 43 -5.03 5.93 -11.76
C ARG A 43 -5.66 5.85 -10.38
N ALA A 44 -6.86 5.31 -10.32
CA ALA A 44 -7.49 4.93 -9.06
C ALA A 44 -8.03 3.52 -9.15
N PHE A 45 -8.01 2.81 -8.03
CA PHE A 45 -8.58 1.48 -7.93
C PHE A 45 -9.38 1.30 -6.66
N PHE A 46 -10.38 0.42 -6.74
CA PHE A 46 -11.11 -0.02 -5.58
C PHE A 46 -11.61 -1.45 -5.76
N SER A 47 -11.78 -2.13 -4.63
CA SER A 47 -12.33 -3.46 -4.51
C SER A 47 -13.34 -3.46 -3.37
N SER A 48 -14.50 -4.06 -3.62
CA SER A 48 -15.44 -4.42 -2.56
C SER A 48 -15.21 -5.88 -2.18
N PHE A 49 -15.19 -6.13 -0.88
CA PHE A 49 -15.04 -7.45 -0.30
C PHE A 49 -16.43 -7.87 0.22
N SER A 50 -17.03 -8.88 -0.42
CA SER A 50 -18.27 -9.47 0.09
C SER A 50 -17.92 -10.45 1.20
N SER A 51 -17.90 -10.00 2.45
CA SER A 51 -17.88 -10.93 3.58
C SER A 51 -19.29 -11.03 4.17
N TYR A 52 -19.82 -12.24 4.25
CA TYR A 52 -21.02 -12.59 5.03
C TYR A 52 -20.78 -12.51 6.55
N SER A 53 -19.75 -11.79 6.98
CA SER A 53 -19.31 -11.63 8.36
C SER A 53 -18.49 -10.36 8.51
N LYS A 54 -18.29 -9.90 9.75
CA LYS A 54 -17.48 -8.71 10.07
C LYS A 54 -16.04 -8.92 9.61
N CYS A 55 -15.67 -8.34 8.47
CA CYS A 55 -14.27 -8.25 8.05
C CYS A 55 -13.56 -7.24 8.97
N PRO A 56 -12.51 -7.63 9.71
CA PRO A 56 -11.71 -6.70 10.49
C PRO A 56 -11.10 -5.63 9.57
N ILE A 57 -11.04 -4.38 10.03
CA ILE A 57 -10.40 -3.27 9.30
C ILE A 57 -9.00 -3.63 8.79
N LEU A 58 -8.23 -4.39 9.57
CA LEU A 58 -6.89 -4.85 9.18
C LEU A 58 -6.89 -5.72 7.92
N GLU A 59 -7.89 -6.59 7.74
CA GLU A 59 -8.00 -7.41 6.52
C GLU A 59 -8.24 -6.53 5.30
N THR A 60 -9.08 -5.50 5.42
CA THR A 60 -9.34 -4.56 4.31
C THR A 60 -8.10 -3.75 3.93
N GLU A 61 -7.31 -3.31 4.91
CA GLU A 61 -6.04 -2.60 4.68
C GLU A 61 -5.03 -3.51 3.95
N LEU A 62 -4.84 -4.73 4.44
CA LEU A 62 -3.92 -5.69 3.83
C LEU A 62 -4.37 -6.09 2.43
N GLN A 63 -5.67 -6.26 2.22
CA GLN A 63 -6.20 -6.59 0.90
C GLN A 63 -6.06 -5.43 -0.08
N ALA A 64 -6.25 -4.18 0.36
CA ALA A 64 -6.01 -3.00 -0.46
C ALA A 64 -4.52 -2.88 -0.89
N ILE A 65 -3.59 -3.20 0.02
CA ILE A 65 -2.15 -3.29 -0.29
C ILE A 65 -1.87 -4.40 -1.30
N LEU A 66 -2.44 -5.59 -1.10
CA LEU A 66 -2.29 -6.71 -2.03
C LEU A 66 -2.81 -6.37 -3.44
N ASP A 67 -4.00 -5.78 -3.52
CA ASP A 67 -4.61 -5.36 -4.78
C ASP A 67 -3.72 -4.33 -5.51
N CYS A 68 -3.12 -3.38 -4.79
CA CYS A 68 -2.15 -2.45 -5.34
C CYS A 68 -0.93 -3.15 -5.94
N ILE A 69 -0.32 -4.10 -5.21
CA ILE A 69 0.86 -4.84 -5.68
C ILE A 69 0.51 -5.63 -6.95
N ILE A 70 -0.66 -6.28 -6.98
CA ILE A 70 -1.15 -7.02 -8.16
C ILE A 70 -1.32 -6.06 -9.35
N LEU A 71 -1.92 -4.88 -9.14
CA LEU A 71 -2.08 -3.89 -10.20
C LEU A 71 -0.74 -3.37 -10.71
N ALA A 72 0.18 -3.05 -9.81
CA ALA A 72 1.52 -2.61 -10.18
C ALA A 72 2.23 -3.67 -11.02
N GLN A 73 2.02 -4.97 -10.75
CA GLN A 73 2.54 -6.04 -11.58
C GLN A 73 1.94 -6.06 -12.98
N ARG A 74 0.61 -5.93 -13.06
CA ARG A 74 -0.11 -5.90 -14.34
C ARG A 74 0.30 -4.70 -15.21
N PHE A 75 0.68 -3.59 -14.59
CA PHE A 75 1.12 -2.37 -15.27
C PHE A 75 2.65 -2.26 -15.39
N VAL A 76 3.40 -3.31 -15.04
CA VAL A 76 4.88 -3.35 -15.19
C VAL A 76 5.60 -2.21 -14.43
N LEU A 77 4.99 -1.66 -13.38
CA LEU A 77 5.61 -0.58 -12.58
C LEU A 77 6.85 -1.11 -11.82
N SER A 78 8.05 -0.58 -12.07
CA SER A 78 9.28 -1.04 -11.43
C SER A 78 9.37 -0.62 -9.96
N ASP A 79 9.06 0.65 -9.69
CA ASP A 79 9.25 1.29 -8.40
C ASP A 79 7.93 1.76 -7.82
N LEU A 80 7.54 1.15 -6.69
CA LEU A 80 6.25 1.37 -6.07
C LEU A 80 6.43 1.90 -4.65
N TRP A 81 5.88 3.08 -4.40
CA TRP A 81 5.86 3.71 -3.09
C TRP A 81 4.45 3.63 -2.52
N ILE A 82 4.21 2.71 -1.58
CA ILE A 82 2.90 2.53 -0.95
C ILE A 82 2.84 3.34 0.35
N GLU A 83 1.94 4.32 0.37
CA GLU A 83 1.56 5.10 1.53
C GLU A 83 0.31 4.50 2.18
N SER A 84 0.46 3.92 3.37
CA SER A 84 -0.67 3.44 4.18
C SER A 84 -0.72 4.17 5.51
N ASN A 85 -1.94 4.41 5.98
CA ASN A 85 -2.18 5.00 7.30
C ASN A 85 -2.41 3.95 8.41
N SER A 86 -2.28 2.66 8.08
CA SER A 86 -2.46 1.57 9.01
C SER A 86 -1.11 1.06 9.52
N THR A 87 -0.66 1.57 10.68
CA THR A 87 0.57 1.11 11.32
C THR A 87 0.56 -0.40 11.55
N LEU A 88 -0.62 -0.97 11.86
CA LEU A 88 -0.78 -2.39 12.12
C LEU A 88 -0.59 -3.23 10.84
N ALA A 89 -1.13 -2.79 9.70
CA ALA A 89 -0.93 -3.47 8.42
C ALA A 89 0.56 -3.50 8.05
N ILE A 90 1.23 -2.35 8.15
CA ILE A 90 2.67 -2.23 7.91
C ILE A 90 3.47 -3.13 8.86
N HIS A 91 3.11 -3.16 10.14
CA HIS A 91 3.76 -4.03 11.12
C HIS A 91 3.61 -5.52 10.76
N CYS A 92 2.41 -5.96 10.39
CA CYS A 92 2.14 -7.34 9.98
C CYS A 92 2.92 -7.75 8.73
N ILE A 93 3.05 -6.88 7.74
CA ILE A 93 3.83 -7.15 6.52
C ILE A 93 5.32 -7.25 6.84
N THR A 94 5.84 -6.36 7.67
CA THR A 94 7.28 -6.19 7.87
C THR A 94 7.87 -7.14 8.88
N ARG A 95 7.13 -7.44 9.95
CA ARG A 95 7.59 -8.33 11.03
C ARG A 95 6.95 -9.71 11.02
N GLY A 96 5.94 -9.91 10.16
CA GLY A 96 5.08 -11.07 10.22
C GLY A 96 4.15 -11.04 11.44
N GLY A 97 3.24 -12.01 11.53
CA GLY A 97 2.30 -12.17 12.65
C GLY A 97 0.88 -11.74 12.31
N GLY A 98 0.04 -11.58 13.34
CA GLY A 98 -1.39 -11.30 13.21
C GLY A 98 -2.28 -12.55 13.26
N LEU A 99 -3.60 -12.36 13.10
CA LEU A 99 -4.59 -13.43 13.18
C LEU A 99 -4.40 -14.47 12.06
N TRP A 100 -4.89 -15.69 12.26
CA TRP A 100 -4.85 -16.74 11.23
C TRP A 100 -5.53 -16.32 9.92
N SER A 101 -6.60 -15.51 10.02
CA SER A 101 -7.38 -15.04 8.87
C SER A 101 -6.58 -14.19 7.89
N ILE A 102 -5.56 -13.46 8.36
CA ILE A 102 -4.72 -12.59 7.50
C ILE A 102 -3.47 -13.29 6.98
N GLN A 103 -3.13 -14.50 7.45
CA GLN A 103 -1.87 -15.16 7.09
C GLN A 103 -1.78 -15.51 5.60
N ALA A 104 -2.91 -15.85 4.98
CA ALA A 104 -2.95 -16.10 3.54
C ALA A 104 -2.60 -14.84 2.75
N THR A 105 -3.20 -13.69 3.09
CA THR A 105 -2.92 -12.40 2.47
C THR A 105 -1.47 -11.97 2.69
N LEU A 106 -0.95 -12.09 3.91
CA LEU A 106 0.45 -11.76 4.21
C LEU A 106 1.45 -12.62 3.45
N ARG A 107 1.18 -13.94 3.33
CA ARG A 107 2.02 -14.83 2.53
C ARG A 107 2.00 -14.45 1.05
N HIS A 108 0.84 -14.06 0.53
CA HIS A 108 0.71 -13.62 -0.86
C HIS A 108 1.48 -12.33 -1.11
N ILE A 109 1.32 -11.33 -0.24
CA ILE A 109 2.12 -10.10 -0.26
C ILE A 109 3.61 -10.47 -0.26
N GLY A 110 4.07 -11.24 0.73
CA GLY A 110 5.47 -11.64 0.84
C GLY A 110 6.02 -12.32 -0.43
N HIS A 111 5.25 -13.21 -1.04
CA HIS A 111 5.63 -13.86 -2.30
C HIS A 111 5.78 -12.83 -3.42
N LEU A 112 4.84 -11.90 -3.58
CA LEU A 112 4.90 -10.87 -4.63
C LEU A 112 6.06 -9.88 -4.43
N LEU A 113 6.49 -9.64 -3.18
CA LEU A 113 7.65 -8.78 -2.88
C LEU A 113 8.99 -9.46 -3.15
N THR A 114 9.06 -10.79 -3.13
CA THR A 114 10.31 -11.51 -3.47
C THR A 114 10.66 -11.48 -4.96
N PHE A 115 9.70 -11.16 -5.84
CA PHE A 115 9.93 -11.05 -7.27
C PHE A 115 10.35 -9.62 -7.67
N ASP A 116 11.66 -9.39 -7.75
CA ASP A 116 12.35 -8.33 -8.53
C ASP A 116 11.93 -6.86 -8.37
N ARG A 117 11.17 -6.49 -7.33
CA ARG A 117 10.76 -5.11 -7.11
C ARG A 117 11.31 -4.53 -5.82
N VAL A 118 11.59 -3.23 -5.87
CA VAL A 118 11.85 -2.45 -4.68
C VAL A 118 10.51 -1.85 -4.26
N LEU A 119 9.93 -2.39 -3.18
CA LEU A 119 8.74 -1.82 -2.58
C LEU A 119 9.14 -0.89 -1.44
N PHE A 120 8.69 0.35 -1.50
CA PHE A 120 8.82 1.30 -0.40
C PHE A 120 7.48 1.42 0.31
N LEU A 121 7.36 0.85 1.51
CA LEU A 121 6.19 1.02 2.38
C LEU A 121 6.41 2.20 3.32
N ILE A 122 5.62 3.25 3.14
CA ILE A 122 5.66 4.45 3.98
C ILE A 122 4.41 4.50 4.85
N PHE A 123 4.60 4.71 6.15
CA PHE A 123 3.50 5.04 7.05
C PHE A 123 3.19 6.54 7.02
N ILE A 124 1.92 6.91 6.81
CA ILE A 124 1.45 8.30 6.89
C ILE A 124 0.29 8.45 7.88
N ALA A 125 0.46 9.27 8.91
CA ALA A 125 -0.59 9.53 9.90
C ALA A 125 -1.78 10.31 9.28
N ARG A 126 -3.02 9.90 9.58
CA ARG A 126 -4.28 10.45 9.03
C ARG A 126 -4.51 11.97 9.27
N ARG A 127 -3.67 12.67 10.04
CA ARG A 127 -3.95 14.03 10.56
C ARG A 127 -3.29 15.19 9.82
N THR A 128 -2.77 14.97 8.61
CA THR A 128 -1.99 16.00 7.89
C THR A 128 -2.28 16.01 6.39
N LYS A 129 -3.53 16.29 6.00
CA LYS A 129 -3.89 16.53 4.59
C LYS A 129 -3.23 17.78 3.97
N TRP A 130 -2.61 18.64 4.79
CA TRP A 130 -1.84 19.83 4.36
C TRP A 130 -0.33 19.69 4.56
N LEU A 131 0.13 18.60 5.17
CA LEU A 131 1.55 18.39 5.54
C LEU A 131 2.18 17.23 4.77
N THR A 132 1.52 16.63 3.77
CA THR A 132 2.15 15.65 2.88
C THR A 132 3.35 16.27 2.13
N TYR A 133 3.29 17.58 1.86
CA TYR A 133 4.38 18.37 1.27
C TYR A 133 5.50 18.75 2.28
N LEU A 134 5.24 18.67 3.59
CA LEU A 134 6.20 19.05 4.64
C LEU A 134 6.77 17.83 5.41
N LEU A 135 6.06 16.68 5.39
CA LEU A 135 6.38 15.46 6.15
C LEU A 135 7.12 14.39 5.36
N GLN A 136 7.56 14.67 4.13
CA GLN A 136 8.64 13.88 3.52
C GLN A 136 9.90 13.81 4.42
N LYS A 137 10.00 14.66 5.46
CA LYS A 137 11.10 14.64 6.45
C LYS A 137 10.90 13.77 7.71
N VAL A 138 9.71 13.19 7.97
CA VAL A 138 9.47 12.44 9.24
C VAL A 138 8.70 11.11 9.05
N GLY A 139 8.66 10.59 7.82
CA GLY A 139 8.06 9.29 7.54
C GLY A 139 8.99 8.14 7.97
N ILE A 140 8.43 7.07 8.55
CA ILE A 140 9.14 5.79 8.60
C ILE A 140 9.04 5.18 7.20
N VAL A 141 10.15 5.15 6.49
CA VAL A 141 10.26 4.52 5.16
C VAL A 141 10.76 3.09 5.35
N ILE A 142 9.86 2.12 5.19
CA ILE A 142 10.25 0.72 5.23
C ILE A 142 10.51 0.25 3.82
N VAL A 143 11.79 0.12 3.49
CA VAL A 143 12.23 -0.44 2.21
C VAL A 143 12.17 -1.97 2.30
N ILE A 144 11.30 -2.57 1.52
CA ILE A 144 11.26 -4.02 1.32
C ILE A 144 11.75 -4.28 -0.10
N SER A 145 13.02 -4.68 -0.23
CA SER A 145 13.59 -5.17 -1.48
C SER A 145 13.70 -6.69 -1.43
N SER A 146 13.50 -7.36 -2.57
CA SER A 146 13.72 -8.80 -2.78
C SER A 146 15.07 -9.31 -2.27
N THR A 147 16.07 -8.42 -2.12
CA THR A 147 17.43 -8.76 -1.70
C THR A 147 17.73 -8.43 -0.24
N THR A 148 16.95 -7.59 0.46
CA THR A 148 17.14 -7.33 1.90
C THR A 148 15.91 -6.63 2.50
N LEU A 149 15.35 -7.20 3.57
CA LEU A 149 14.36 -6.51 4.40
C LEU A 149 15.12 -5.59 5.36
N ARG A 150 15.23 -4.30 5.02
CA ARG A 150 15.88 -3.29 5.87
C ARG A 150 14.89 -2.19 6.20
N THR A 151 14.53 -2.11 7.48
CA THR A 151 13.80 -0.95 8.01
C THR A 151 14.77 0.23 8.07
N TYR A 152 14.52 1.28 7.28
CA TYR A 152 15.26 2.54 7.38
C TYR A 152 14.39 3.54 8.16
N CYS A 153 14.72 3.77 9.42
CA CYS A 153 14.22 4.95 10.12
C CYS A 153 15.14 6.11 9.74
N ASP A 154 14.83 6.83 8.67
CA ASP A 154 15.55 8.06 8.37
C ASP A 154 14.90 9.22 9.15
N VAL A 155 15.49 9.59 10.28
CA VAL A 155 15.12 10.78 11.03
C VAL A 155 16.10 11.88 10.62
N THR A 156 15.91 12.47 9.45
CA THR A 156 16.62 13.69 9.08
C THR A 156 15.87 14.90 9.62
N ALA A 157 16.01 15.11 10.94
CA ALA A 157 15.72 16.40 11.54
C ALA A 157 16.76 17.42 11.03
N SER A 158 16.31 18.36 10.19
CA SER A 158 16.99 19.62 9.90
C SER A 158 16.00 20.76 10.03
#